data_AF-A0A2G2G8U7-F1
#
_entry.id   AF-A0A2G2G8U7-F1
#
_cell.length_a   1.000
_cell.length_b   1.000
_cell.length_c   1.000
_cell.angle_alpha   90.00
_cell.angle_beta   90.00
_cell.angle_gamma   90.00
#
_symmetry.space_group_name_H-M   'P 1'
#
loop_
_entity.id
_entity.type
_entity.pdbx_description
1 polymer ?
#
loop_
_entity_poly.entity_id
_entity_poly.type
_entity_poly.pdbx_seq_one_letter_code
_entity_poly.pdbx_strand_id
1 'polypeptide(L)' 'MFTEIMALCILVNTNTPHDVMCNFAGHTKSLDITIYRDGWANEKKYDYTYCLYEEDNQREVIEHLSTMLVVSA' A
#
# COMPACT_ATOMS: atom_id res chain seq x y z
N MET A 1 12.48 -0.93 4.96
CA MET A 1 12.70 -2.30 4.41
C MET A 1 11.38 -2.79 3.81
N PHE A 2 11.39 -3.60 2.75
CA PHE A 2 10.13 -4.08 2.14
C PHE A 2 9.18 -4.76 3.13
N THR A 3 9.70 -5.48 4.14
CA THR A 3 8.90 -6.11 5.19
C THR A 3 8.07 -5.13 6.01
N GLU A 4 8.60 -3.93 6.26
CA GLU A 4 7.90 -2.85 6.97
C GLU A 4 6.74 -2.31 6.13
N ILE A 5 6.97 -2.12 4.83
CA ILE A 5 5.94 -1.65 3.89
C ILE A 5 4.84 -2.69 3.73
N MET A 6 5.19 -3.97 3.59
CA MET A 6 4.22 -5.07 3.54
C MET A 6 3.39 -5.15 4.83
N ALA A 7 4.02 -5.00 6.00
CA ALA A 7 3.32 -4.95 7.28
C ALA A 7 2.36 -3.76 7.36
N LEU A 8 2.76 -2.58 6.87
CA LEU A 8 1.88 -1.40 6.81
C LEU A 8 0.69 -1.62 5.88
N CYS A 9 0.87 -2.21 4.70
CA CYS A 9 -0.24 -2.55 3.81
C CYS A 9 -1.25 -3.50 4.49
N ILE A 10 -0.76 -4.51 5.20
CA ILE A 10 -1.63 -5.42 5.99
C ILE A 10 -2.34 -4.64 7.09
N LEU A 11 -1.64 -3.74 7.77
CA LEU A 11 -2.22 -2.91 8.83
C LEU A 11 -3.33 -1.98 8.29
N VAL A 12 -3.12 -1.34 7.13
CA VAL A 12 -4.15 -0.54 6.45
C VAL A 12 -5.37 -1.41 6.15
N ASN A 13 -5.17 -2.53 5.44
CA ASN A 13 -6.27 -3.43 5.08
C ASN A 13 -7.09 -3.93 6.28
N THR A 14 -6.45 -4.13 7.43
CA THR A 14 -7.10 -4.63 8.64
C THR A 14 -7.82 -3.55 9.43
N ASN A 15 -7.36 -2.29 9.38
CA ASN A 15 -7.95 -1.18 10.15
C ASN A 15 -8.94 -0.32 9.34
N THR A 16 -8.85 -0.34 8.01
CA THR A 16 -9.71 0.45 7.12
C THR A 16 -10.52 -0.46 6.17
N PRO A 17 -11.18 -1.52 6.67
CA PRO A 17 -11.84 -2.50 5.80
C PRO A 17 -12.93 -1.81 4.98
N HIS A 18 -12.98 -2.11 3.68
CA HIS A 18 -13.85 -1.49 2.67
C HIS A 18 -13.51 -0.06 2.26
N ASP A 19 -12.82 0.73 3.09
CA ASP A 19 -12.43 2.11 2.77
C ASP A 19 -11.12 2.21 2.00
N VAL A 20 -10.15 1.34 2.32
CA VAL A 20 -8.88 1.26 1.58
C VAL A 20 -8.49 -0.19 1.41
N MET A 21 -8.03 -0.54 0.21
CA MET A 21 -7.38 -1.80 -0.07
C MET A 21 -5.98 -1.55 -0.64
N CYS A 22 -4.98 -2.03 0.07
CA CYS A 22 -3.59 -2.12 -0.36
C CYS A 22 -3.31 -3.54 -0.85
N ASN A 23 -2.84 -3.66 -2.08
CA ASN A 23 -2.29 -4.89 -2.64
C ASN A 23 -0.78 -4.72 -2.80
N PHE A 24 -0.03 -5.81 -2.67
CA PHE A 24 1.41 -5.79 -2.94
C PHE A 24 1.88 -7.11 -3.56
N ALA A 25 2.91 -7.02 -4.39
CA ALA A 25 3.56 -8.16 -5.02
C ALA A 25 5.08 -7.97 -5.00
N GLY A 26 5.78 -8.95 -4.42
CA GLY A 26 7.24 -8.96 -4.41
C GLY A 26 7.80 -9.58 -5.69
N HIS A 27 8.89 -9.00 -6.19
CA HIS A 27 9.76 -9.56 -7.21
C HIS A 27 11.22 -9.51 -6.71
N THR A 28 12.16 -10.20 -7.37
CA THR A 28 13.52 -10.50 -6.88
C THR A 28 14.27 -9.32 -6.21
N LYS A 29 14.02 -8.07 -6.62
CA LYS A 29 14.59 -6.86 -6.00
C LYS A 29 13.61 -5.69 -5.99
N SER A 30 12.32 -5.98 -6.11
CA SER A 30 11.32 -4.93 -6.16
C SER A 30 10.05 -5.32 -5.43
N LEU A 31 9.31 -4.30 -5.03
CA LEU A 31 8.00 -4.40 -4.41
C LEU A 31 7.05 -3.50 -5.17
N ASP A 32 6.07 -4.11 -5.82
CA ASP A 32 4.95 -3.41 -6.42
C ASP A 32 3.83 -3.28 -5.40
N ILE A 33 3.22 -2.11 -5.32
CA ILE A 33 2.14 -1.79 -4.39
C ILE A 33 1.06 -1.08 -5.18
N THR A 34 -0.18 -1.51 -5.06
CA THR A 34 -1.34 -0.79 -5.58
C THR A 34 -2.32 -0.48 -4.46
N ILE A 35 -2.90 0.71 -4.48
CA ILE A 35 -3.81 1.19 -3.45
C ILE A 35 -5.12 1.61 -4.11
N TYR A 36 -6.23 1.13 -3.55
CA TYR A 36 -7.60 1.43 -3.96
C TYR A 36 -8.31 2.11 -2.79
N ARG A 37 -8.68 3.38 -2.95
CA ARG A 37 -9.64 4.06 -2.05
C ARG A 37 -11.04 3.53 -2.34
N ASP A 38 -11.91 3.48 -1.36
CA ASP A 38 -13.25 2.86 -1.43
C ASP A 38 -13.21 1.39 -1.87
N GLY A 39 -12.16 0.68 -1.44
CA GLY A 39 -11.97 -0.73 -1.68
C GLY A 39 -11.72 -1.13 -3.15
N TRP A 40 -11.48 -2.43 -3.35
CA TRP A 40 -11.25 -3.03 -4.66
C TRP A 40 -12.56 -3.46 -5.32
N ALA A 41 -12.67 -3.27 -6.63
CA ALA A 41 -13.75 -3.78 -7.46
C ALA A 41 -13.22 -4.22 -8.83
N ASN A 42 -13.93 -5.14 -9.49
CA ASN A 42 -13.56 -5.56 -10.84
C ASN A 42 -13.56 -4.36 -11.80
N GLU A 43 -12.58 -4.29 -12.70
CA GLU A 43 -12.34 -3.18 -13.65
C GLU A 43 -11.97 -1.83 -13.01
N LYS A 44 -11.99 -1.70 -11.67
CA LYS A 44 -11.53 -0.51 -10.99
C LYS A 44 -10.02 -0.38 -11.14
N LYS A 45 -9.58 0.80 -11.60
CA LYS A 45 -8.17 1.17 -11.60
C LYS A 45 -7.74 1.55 -10.18
N TYR A 46 -6.50 1.25 -9.82
CA TYR A 46 -5.89 1.73 -8.59
C TYR A 46 -5.82 3.26 -8.57
N ASP A 47 -5.97 3.84 -7.39
CA ASP A 47 -5.80 5.27 -7.14
C ASP A 47 -4.32 5.64 -7.05
N TYR A 48 -3.51 4.74 -6.49
CA TYR A 48 -2.06 4.91 -6.38
C TYR A 48 -1.32 3.61 -6.71
N THR A 49 -0.11 3.77 -7.24
CA THR A 49 0.81 2.66 -7.49
C THR A 49 2.22 3.07 -7.16
N TYR A 50 2.98 2.14 -6.61
CA TYR A 50 4.41 2.26 -6.37
C TYR A 50 5.10 1.03 -6.94
N CYS A 51 6.26 1.24 -7.55
CA CYS A 51 7.21 0.20 -7.93
C CYS A 51 8.52 0.59 -7.27
N LEU A 52 8.89 -0.12 -6.21
CA LEU A 52 10.07 0.19 -5.40
C LEU A 52 11.15 -0.83 -5.66
N TYR A 53 12.38 -0.39 -5.87
CA TYR A 53 13.58 -1.22 -5.86
C TYR A 53 14.28 -1.19 -4.48
N GLU A 54 15.17 -2.13 -4.20
CA GLU A 54 15.85 -2.22 -2.89
C GLU A 54 16.63 -0.95 -2.53
N GLU A 55 17.20 -0.30 -3.54
CA GLU A 55 17.98 0.93 -3.44
C GLU A 55 17.14 2.21 -3.32
N ASP A 56 15.82 2.12 -3.55
CA ASP A 56 14.96 3.29 -3.56
C ASP A 56 14.74 3.85 -2.15
N ASN A 57 14.53 5.17 -2.08
CA ASN A 57 14.09 5.80 -0.84
C ASN A 57 12.62 5.48 -0.57
N GLN A 58 12.40 4.62 0.42
CA GLN A 58 11.09 4.10 0.81
C GLN A 58 10.25 5.06 1.67
N ARG A 59 10.83 6.20 2.09
CA ARG A 59 10.20 7.11 3.06
C ARG A 59 8.84 7.63 2.62
N GLU A 60 8.73 8.06 1.36
CA GLU A 60 7.47 8.61 0.82
C GLU A 60 6.33 7.60 0.88
N VAL A 61 6.62 6.33 0.53
CA VAL A 61 5.62 5.25 0.56
C VAL A 61 5.18 4.94 1.99
N ILE A 62 6.13 4.90 2.93
CA ILE A 62 5.84 4.69 4.35
C ILE A 62 4.97 5.82 4.89
N GLU A 63 5.32 7.08 4.61
CA GLU A 63 4.54 8.25 5.04
C GLU A 63 3.13 8.21 4.42
N HIS A 64 2.99 7.92 3.13
CA HIS A 64 1.69 7.85 2.48
C HIS A 64 0.81 6.73 3.07
N LEU A 65 1.32 5.51 3.21
CA LEU A 65 0.58 4.41 3.86
C LEU A 65 0.19 4.75 5.30
N SER A 66 1.06 5.46 6.03
CA SER A 66 0.76 5.89 7.40
C SER A 66 -0.40 6.89 7.47
N THR A 67 -0.54 7.78 6.48
CA THR A 67 -1.68 8.72 6.44
C THR A 67 -3.02 8.02 6.22
N MET A 68 -3.03 6.86 5.55
CA MET A 68 -4.25 6.06 5.32
C MET A 68 -4.80 5.48 6.62
N LEU A 69 -3.96 5.26 7.64
CA LEU A 69 -4.40 4.77 8.96
C LEU A 69 -5.13 5.82 9.80
N VAL A 70 -4.96 7.11 9.48
CA VAL A 70 -5.56 8.22 10.25
C VAL A 70 -7.02 8.47 9.85
N VAL A 71 -7.47 7.92 8.73
CA VAL A 71 -8.79 8.23 8.14
C VAL A 71 -9.93 7.41 8.78
N SER A 72 -9.63 6.41 9.61
CA SER A 72 -10.63 5.53 10.25
C SER A 72 -11.02 5.93 11.69
N ALA A 73 -10.98 7.22 12.01
CA ALA A 73 -11.41 7.77 13.31
C ALA A 73 -12.72 8.58 13.20
#